data_AF-H3AU77-F1
#
_entry.id   AF-H3AU77-F1
#
_cell.length_a   1.000
_cell.length_b   1.000
_cell.length_c   1.000
_cell.angle_alpha   90.00
_cell.angle_beta   90.00
_cell.angle_gamma   90.00
#
_symmetry.space_group_name_H-M   'P 1'
#
loop_
_entity.id
_entity.type
_entity.pdbx_description
1 polymer ?
#
loop_
_entity_poly.entity_id
_entity_poly.type
_entity_poly.pdbx_seq_one_letter_code
_entity_poly.pdbx_strand_id
1 'polypeptide(L)'
;SYKQPSAFIVTQHPLPNTVKDFWRLVLDYHCTSIVMLNDVDPAQLCPQYWPENGVHRHGPIQVEFVSADLEEDIISRIFRIYNAARPQDGYRMVQQFQFLGWPMYRDTPLSKRSFLKLIRQVEKWQEEYSGGEGRTVVHCLNGGGRSGTFCAISIVCEMLQHQRAIDIFHAVKTLRNNKPNMVDLLVRTLGVYKLEGISTLFIDP
;
A
#
# COMPACT_ATOMS: atom_id res chain seq x y z
N SER A 1 -3.97 7.34 8.73
CA SER A 1 -4.96 6.33 9.14
C SER A 1 -5.92 7.00 10.11
N TYR A 2 -6.84 6.25 10.71
CA TYR A 2 -7.70 6.73 11.77
C TYR A 2 -6.93 6.99 13.09
N LYS A 3 -5.97 6.16 13.48
CA LYS A 3 -5.12 6.36 14.68
C LYS A 3 -3.91 7.26 14.45
N GLN A 4 -3.27 7.15 13.28
CA GLN A 4 -1.99 7.80 13.01
C GLN A 4 -2.14 8.87 11.91
N PRO A 5 -1.89 10.15 12.24
CA PRO A 5 -1.71 11.19 11.24
C PRO A 5 -0.61 10.77 10.25
N SER A 6 -0.85 10.94 8.95
CA SER A 6 0.16 10.66 7.89
C SER A 6 0.63 9.19 7.77
N ALA A 7 -0.19 8.21 8.17
CA ALA A 7 0.15 6.78 8.03
C ALA A 7 0.29 6.29 6.57
N PHE A 8 -0.30 7.02 5.61
CA PHE A 8 -0.25 6.68 4.18
C PHE A 8 0.48 7.77 3.41
N ILE A 9 1.35 7.36 2.49
CA ILE A 9 1.89 8.22 1.43
C ILE A 9 1.37 7.71 0.10
N VAL A 10 0.56 8.50 -0.58
CA VAL A 10 -0.06 8.10 -1.84
C VAL A 10 0.66 8.73 -3.03
N THR A 11 1.13 7.89 -3.95
CA THR A 11 1.89 8.31 -5.13
C THR A 11 1.39 7.59 -6.39
N GLN A 12 1.75 8.12 -7.56
CA GLN A 12 1.66 7.38 -8.83
C GLN A 12 2.70 6.26 -8.90
N HIS A 13 2.52 5.35 -9.87
CA HIS A 13 3.52 4.33 -10.19
C HIS A 13 4.84 5.02 -10.59
N PRO A 14 6.00 4.54 -10.12
CA PRO A 14 7.29 5.13 -10.46
C PRO A 14 7.57 5.07 -11.97
N LEU A 15 7.81 6.22 -12.59
CA LEU A 15 8.27 6.32 -13.99
C LEU A 15 9.74 5.92 -14.09
N PRO A 16 10.25 5.53 -15.29
CA PRO A 16 11.64 5.12 -15.47
C PRO A 16 12.68 6.08 -14.90
N ASN A 17 12.46 7.39 -15.05
CA ASN A 17 13.34 8.45 -14.55
C ASN A 17 13.13 8.81 -13.07
N THR A 18 12.12 8.25 -12.40
CA THR A 18 11.74 8.57 -11.01
C THR A 18 11.87 7.39 -10.04
N VAL A 19 12.32 6.22 -10.50
CA VAL A 19 12.55 5.04 -9.65
C VAL A 19 13.48 5.36 -8.48
N LYS A 20 14.54 6.15 -8.72
CA LYS A 20 15.45 6.60 -7.66
C LYS A 20 14.73 7.47 -6.62
N ASP A 21 13.87 8.37 -7.07
CA ASP A 21 13.11 9.26 -6.18
C ASP A 21 12.08 8.50 -5.36
N PHE A 22 11.47 7.47 -5.94
CA PHE A 22 10.57 6.57 -5.22
C PHE A 22 11.26 5.86 -4.05
N TRP A 23 12.42 5.25 -4.28
CA TRP A 23 13.17 4.59 -3.19
C TRP A 23 13.71 5.59 -2.15
N ARG A 24 14.06 6.80 -2.59
CA ARG A 24 14.41 7.89 -1.68
C ARG A 24 13.23 8.27 -0.78
N LEU A 25 12.03 8.40 -1.33
CA LEU A 25 10.81 8.64 -0.56
C LEU A 25 10.58 7.53 0.46
N VAL A 26 10.66 6.26 0.05
CA VAL A 26 10.48 5.11 0.96
C VAL A 26 11.43 5.20 2.14
N LEU A 27 12.70 5.52 1.90
CA LEU A 27 13.71 5.58 2.95
C LEU A 27 13.59 6.82 3.85
N ASP A 28 13.49 8.02 3.27
CA ASP A 28 13.52 9.29 4.00
C ASP A 28 12.24 9.52 4.81
N TYR A 29 11.10 8.96 4.40
CA TYR A 29 9.84 9.03 5.15
C TYR A 29 9.58 7.82 6.07
N HIS A 30 10.59 6.97 6.26
CA HIS A 30 10.53 5.79 7.13
C HIS A 30 9.36 4.86 6.77
N CYS A 31 9.16 4.64 5.48
CA CYS A 31 8.14 3.70 5.01
C CYS A 31 8.63 2.26 5.21
N THR A 32 7.78 1.45 5.80
CA THR A 32 8.04 0.02 6.10
C THR A 32 7.24 -0.89 5.19
N SER A 33 6.18 -0.38 4.56
CA SER A 33 5.42 -1.13 3.56
C SER A 33 5.12 -0.33 2.30
N ILE A 34 4.95 -1.05 1.20
CA ILE A 34 4.54 -0.53 -0.11
C ILE A 34 3.36 -1.36 -0.59
N VAL A 35 2.26 -0.73 -0.96
CA VAL A 35 1.08 -1.37 -1.56
C VAL A 35 1.00 -0.95 -3.03
N MET A 36 1.06 -1.93 -3.92
CA MET A 36 0.99 -1.77 -5.37
C MET A 36 -0.31 -2.40 -5.88
N LEU A 37 -1.16 -1.60 -6.53
CA LEU A 37 -2.52 -1.98 -6.94
C LEU A 37 -2.70 -2.02 -8.47
N ASN A 38 -1.61 -2.25 -9.20
CA ASN A 38 -1.55 -2.40 -10.65
C ASN A 38 -0.48 -3.43 -11.02
N ASP A 39 -0.50 -3.84 -12.28
CA ASP A 39 0.55 -4.67 -12.87
C ASP A 39 1.70 -3.80 -13.42
N VAL A 40 2.84 -4.44 -13.61
CA VAL A 40 3.94 -3.88 -14.41
C VAL A 40 3.50 -3.90 -15.86
N ASP A 41 3.56 -2.76 -16.53
CA ASP A 41 3.26 -2.64 -17.94
C ASP A 41 4.26 -1.68 -18.59
N PRO A 42 5.31 -2.21 -19.25
CA PRO A 42 6.29 -1.39 -19.95
C PRO A 42 5.67 -0.50 -21.04
N ALA A 43 4.56 -0.91 -21.65
CA ALA A 43 3.87 -0.12 -22.67
C ALA A 43 3.17 1.11 -22.08
N GLN A 44 2.86 1.10 -20.77
CA GLN A 44 2.25 2.21 -20.04
C GLN A 44 3.26 2.97 -19.17
N LEU A 45 4.56 2.88 -19.45
CA LEU A 45 5.63 3.50 -18.64
C LEU A 45 5.55 3.09 -17.15
N CYS A 46 5.11 1.87 -16.88
CA CYS A 46 5.03 1.29 -15.55
C CYS A 46 6.14 0.27 -15.35
N PRO A 47 7.42 0.69 -15.24
CA PRO A 47 8.54 -0.22 -15.09
C PRO A 47 8.46 -0.96 -13.76
N GLN A 48 9.09 -2.13 -13.74
CA GLN A 48 9.47 -2.75 -12.49
C GLN A 48 10.51 -1.85 -11.78
N TYR A 49 10.21 -1.41 -10.56
CA TYR A 49 11.11 -0.56 -9.78
C TYR A 49 11.90 -1.33 -8.71
N TRP A 50 11.77 -2.65 -8.64
CA TRP A 50 12.42 -3.50 -7.63
C TRP A 50 13.34 -4.58 -8.25
N PRO A 51 14.33 -5.10 -7.51
CA PRO A 51 15.12 -6.27 -7.90
C PRO A 51 14.33 -7.58 -7.73
N GLU A 52 14.52 -8.55 -8.64
CA GLU A 52 14.07 -9.93 -8.43
C GLU A 52 15.14 -10.79 -7.74
N ASN A 53 16.41 -10.40 -7.85
CA ASN A 53 17.54 -11.02 -7.19
C ASN A 53 18.64 -9.98 -6.91
N GLY A 54 19.49 -10.28 -5.93
CA GLY A 54 20.64 -9.44 -5.61
C GLY A 54 20.26 -8.01 -5.20
N VAL A 55 21.10 -7.05 -5.63
CA VAL A 55 21.03 -5.64 -5.18
C VAL A 55 20.92 -4.70 -6.38
N HIS A 56 19.90 -3.85 -6.39
CA HIS A 56 19.80 -2.71 -7.30
C HIS A 56 20.32 -1.43 -6.63
N ARG A 57 21.09 -0.62 -7.37
CA ARG A 57 21.68 0.63 -6.88
C ARG A 57 21.05 1.83 -7.57
N HIS A 58 20.50 2.74 -6.77
CA HIS A 58 19.88 3.98 -7.21
C HIS A 58 20.62 5.18 -6.59
N GLY A 59 21.78 5.52 -7.16
CA GLY A 59 22.73 6.44 -6.52
C GLY A 59 23.25 5.86 -5.20
N PRO A 60 23.13 6.56 -4.06
CA PRO A 60 23.59 6.03 -2.77
C PRO A 60 22.63 5.00 -2.15
N ILE A 61 21.40 4.88 -2.66
CA ILE A 61 20.41 3.95 -2.14
C ILE A 61 20.62 2.57 -2.77
N GLN A 62 20.69 1.55 -1.92
CA GLN A 62 20.76 0.15 -2.31
C GLN A 62 19.46 -0.54 -1.89
N VAL A 63 18.89 -1.32 -2.80
CA VAL A 63 17.68 -2.12 -2.58
C VAL A 63 18.07 -3.56 -2.85
N GLU A 64 18.07 -4.38 -1.81
CA GLU A 64 18.39 -5.80 -1.88
C GLU A 64 17.12 -6.62 -1.77
N PHE A 65 16.94 -7.58 -2.69
CA PHE A 65 15.88 -8.58 -2.59
C PHE A 65 16.22 -9.59 -1.49
N VAL A 66 15.28 -9.84 -0.57
CA VAL A 66 15.46 -10.79 0.54
C VAL A 66 14.63 -12.04 0.31
N SER A 67 13.33 -11.88 0.10
CA SER A 67 12.42 -13.00 -0.14
C SER A 67 11.14 -12.55 -0.83
N ALA A 68 10.41 -13.51 -1.39
CA ALA A 68 9.07 -13.30 -1.90
C ALA A 68 8.17 -14.48 -1.51
N ASP A 69 6.88 -14.18 -1.38
CA ASP A 69 5.83 -15.16 -1.17
C ASP A 69 4.61 -14.79 -2.02
N LEU A 70 3.78 -15.78 -2.35
CA LEU A 70 2.54 -15.59 -3.09
C LEU A 70 1.40 -16.23 -2.29
N GLU A 71 0.45 -15.41 -1.87
CA GLU A 71 -0.73 -15.87 -1.14
C GLU A 71 -2.01 -15.36 -1.82
N GLU A 72 -2.82 -16.26 -2.37
CA GLU A 72 -3.97 -15.92 -3.22
C GLU A 72 -3.57 -14.99 -4.39
N ASP A 73 -4.12 -13.78 -4.41
CA ASP A 73 -3.87 -12.77 -5.43
C ASP A 73 -2.85 -11.71 -4.97
N ILE A 74 -2.02 -12.02 -3.96
CA ILE A 74 -1.07 -11.07 -3.35
C ILE A 74 0.35 -11.61 -3.45
N ILE A 75 1.22 -10.91 -4.18
CA ILE A 75 2.67 -11.14 -4.10
C ILE A 75 3.24 -10.25 -3.01
N SER A 76 3.88 -10.86 -2.01
CA SER A 76 4.66 -10.18 -0.98
C SER A 76 6.14 -10.25 -1.32
N ARG A 77 6.86 -9.14 -1.27
CA ARG A 77 8.32 -9.09 -1.45
C ARG A 77 8.97 -8.33 -0.30
N ILE A 78 9.97 -8.94 0.31
CA ILE A 78 10.76 -8.30 1.37
C ILE A 78 12.04 -7.77 0.76
N PHE A 79 12.31 -6.50 1.02
CA PHE A 79 13.51 -5.80 0.61
C PHE A 79 14.29 -5.31 1.83
N ARG A 80 15.61 -5.36 1.72
CA ARG A 80 16.51 -4.62 2.60
C ARG A 80 16.96 -3.36 1.88
N ILE A 81 16.63 -2.18 2.43
CA ILE A 81 17.03 -0.89 1.89
C ILE A 81 18.11 -0.25 2.75
N TYR A 82 19.12 0.33 2.10
CA TYR A 82 20.30 0.89 2.77
C TYR A 82 20.78 2.15 2.03
N ASN A 83 21.24 3.16 2.77
CA ASN A 83 21.86 4.36 2.21
C ASN A 83 23.37 4.34 2.43
N ALA A 84 24.13 4.09 1.37
CA ALA A 84 25.58 4.04 1.40
C ALA A 84 26.24 5.39 1.74
N ALA A 85 25.53 6.52 1.59
CA ALA A 85 26.01 7.83 2.02
C ALA A 85 25.78 8.09 3.52
N ARG A 86 24.97 7.27 4.20
CA ARG A 86 24.66 7.37 5.64
C ARG A 86 24.72 5.98 6.30
N PRO A 87 25.89 5.31 6.32
CA PRO A 87 26.04 3.94 6.82
C PRO A 87 25.55 3.75 8.26
N GLN A 88 25.69 4.79 9.09
CA GLN A 88 25.27 4.79 10.49
C GLN A 88 23.76 4.66 10.70
N ASP A 89 22.95 4.99 9.68
CA ASP A 89 21.49 4.86 9.75
C ASP A 89 21.03 3.39 9.73
N GLY A 90 21.94 2.46 9.42
CA GLY A 90 21.66 1.04 9.26
C GLY A 90 20.82 0.74 8.02
N TYR A 91 20.29 -0.47 7.95
CA TYR A 91 19.33 -0.87 6.93
C TYR A 91 17.90 -0.83 7.47
N ARG A 92 16.93 -0.76 6.56
CA ARG A 92 15.50 -0.98 6.88
C ARG A 92 14.95 -2.14 6.09
N MET A 93 14.07 -2.91 6.72
CA MET A 93 13.26 -3.93 6.06
C MET A 93 11.98 -3.27 5.54
N VAL A 94 11.67 -3.49 4.28
CA VAL A 94 10.45 -2.98 3.63
C VAL A 94 9.73 -4.13 2.95
N GLN A 95 8.44 -4.30 3.23
CA GLN A 95 7.61 -5.28 2.55
C GLN A 95 6.73 -4.60 1.49
N GLN A 96 6.88 -5.02 0.25
CA GLN A 96 5.97 -4.67 -0.83
C GLN A 96 4.89 -5.72 -0.97
N PHE A 97 3.64 -5.28 -1.07
CA PHE A 97 2.46 -6.09 -1.36
C PHE A 97 1.92 -5.66 -2.73
N GLN A 98 2.00 -6.54 -3.72
CA GLN A 98 1.42 -6.34 -5.03
C GLN A 98 0.12 -7.13 -5.14
N PHE A 99 -1.01 -6.44 -5.33
CA PHE A 99 -2.31 -7.05 -5.47
C PHE A 99 -2.67 -7.27 -6.94
N LEU A 100 -2.78 -8.53 -7.34
CA LEU A 100 -3.10 -8.99 -8.69
C LEU A 100 -4.62 -9.10 -8.92
N GLY A 101 -5.40 -9.18 -7.84
CA GLY A 101 -6.85 -9.42 -7.88
C GLY A 101 -7.68 -8.23 -8.36
N TRP A 102 -7.08 -7.21 -8.99
CA TRP A 102 -7.75 -6.02 -9.50
C TRP A 102 -7.36 -5.72 -10.95
N PRO A 103 -8.01 -6.35 -11.94
CA PRO A 103 -7.72 -6.12 -13.37
C PRO A 103 -7.98 -4.68 -13.80
N MET A 104 -7.12 -4.10 -14.66
CA MET A 104 -7.17 -2.69 -15.10
C MET A 104 -8.54 -2.21 -15.62
N TYR A 105 -9.27 -3.07 -16.33
CA TYR A 105 -10.57 -2.76 -16.91
C TYR A 105 -11.74 -2.81 -15.90
N ARG A 106 -11.47 -3.07 -14.61
CA ARG A 106 -12.49 -3.13 -13.56
C ARG A 106 -12.36 -2.02 -12.53
N ASP A 107 -13.52 -1.55 -12.09
CA ASP A 107 -13.66 -0.55 -11.02
C ASP A 107 -13.51 -1.14 -9.62
N THR A 108 -13.62 -2.46 -9.45
CA THR A 108 -13.52 -3.14 -8.15
C THR A 108 -12.65 -4.41 -8.22
N PRO A 109 -12.04 -4.83 -7.10
CA PRO A 109 -11.40 -6.14 -7.00
C PRO A 109 -12.31 -7.30 -7.40
N LEU A 110 -11.73 -8.39 -7.90
CA LEU A 110 -12.44 -9.63 -8.19
C LEU A 110 -12.96 -10.30 -6.92
N SER A 111 -12.13 -10.32 -5.88
CA SER A 111 -12.43 -10.93 -4.58
C SER A 111 -12.34 -9.89 -3.45
N LYS A 112 -13.47 -9.64 -2.80
CA LYS A 112 -13.54 -8.82 -1.57
C LYS A 112 -12.68 -9.40 -0.46
N ARG A 113 -12.75 -10.73 -0.29
CA ARG A 113 -12.01 -11.46 0.74
C ARG A 113 -10.51 -11.28 0.55
N SER A 114 -10.02 -11.46 -0.68
CA SER A 114 -8.59 -11.29 -0.97
C SER A 114 -8.13 -9.84 -0.78
N PHE A 115 -8.97 -8.87 -1.14
CA PHE A 115 -8.67 -7.46 -0.89
C PHE A 115 -8.62 -7.10 0.60
N LEU A 116 -9.53 -7.64 1.42
CA LEU A 116 -9.47 -7.46 2.87
C LEU A 116 -8.28 -8.20 3.51
N LYS A 117 -7.85 -9.31 2.93
CA LYS A 117 -6.65 -10.03 3.33
C LYS A 117 -5.37 -9.21 3.08
N LEU A 118 -5.29 -8.51 1.96
CA LEU A 118 -4.21 -7.54 1.68
C LEU A 118 -4.10 -6.51 2.80
N ILE A 119 -5.23 -5.91 3.21
CA ILE A 119 -5.26 -4.92 4.30
C ILE A 119 -4.69 -5.52 5.59
N ARG A 120 -5.12 -6.74 5.95
CA ARG A 120 -4.60 -7.43 7.14
C ARG A 120 -3.13 -7.74 7.09
N GLN A 121 -2.61 -8.18 5.95
CA GLN A 121 -1.18 -8.45 5.81
C GLN A 121 -0.36 -7.17 6.01
N VAL A 122 -0.84 -6.04 5.47
CA VAL A 122 -0.21 -4.73 5.68
C VAL A 122 -0.27 -4.30 7.15
N GLU A 123 -1.45 -4.43 7.80
CA GLU A 123 -1.63 -4.12 9.22
C GLU A 123 -0.70 -4.97 10.10
N LYS A 124 -0.68 -6.29 9.91
CA LYS A 124 0.18 -7.21 10.64
C LYS A 124 1.67 -6.84 10.51
N TRP A 125 2.14 -6.54 9.30
CA TRP A 125 3.52 -6.11 9.09
C TRP A 125 3.84 -4.79 9.81
N GLN A 126 2.90 -3.84 9.83
CA GLN A 126 3.07 -2.58 10.55
C GLN A 126 3.09 -2.78 12.07
N GLU A 127 2.29 -3.72 12.61
CA GLU A 127 2.26 -4.05 14.03
C GLU A 127 3.53 -4.75 14.52
N GLU A 128 4.12 -5.61 13.69
CA GLU A 128 5.38 -6.32 14.00
C GLU A 128 6.61 -5.40 13.93
N TYR A 129 6.48 -4.20 13.35
CA TYR A 129 7.57 -3.24 13.23
C TYR A 129 7.89 -2.57 14.59
N SER A 130 9.04 -2.93 15.15
CA SER A 130 9.52 -2.42 16.45
C SER A 130 10.14 -1.01 16.40
N GLY A 131 10.30 -0.41 15.21
CA GLY A 131 11.01 0.86 15.02
C GLY A 131 10.17 2.13 15.17
N GLY A 132 8.94 2.03 15.69
CA GLY A 132 8.01 3.16 15.86
C GLY A 132 6.94 3.24 14.75
N GLU A 133 6.49 4.44 14.41
CA GLU A 133 5.41 4.65 13.42
C GLU A 133 5.91 4.49 11.98
N GLY A 134 5.86 3.26 11.47
CA GLY A 134 6.10 2.95 10.06
C GLY A 134 4.99 3.50 9.16
N ARG A 135 5.37 4.02 7.97
CA ARG A 135 4.40 4.49 6.97
C ARG A 135 4.19 3.46 5.86
N THR A 136 2.99 3.47 5.29
CA THR A 136 2.66 2.68 4.11
C THR A 136 2.64 3.57 2.88
N VAL A 137 3.50 3.29 1.90
CA VAL A 137 3.34 3.87 0.56
C VAL A 137 2.24 3.12 -0.16
N VAL A 138 1.28 3.82 -0.76
CA VAL A 138 0.21 3.21 -1.57
C VAL A 138 0.26 3.81 -2.97
N HIS A 139 0.33 2.97 -3.99
CA HIS A 139 0.27 3.43 -5.37
C HIS A 139 -0.55 2.49 -6.27
N CYS A 140 -1.00 3.08 -7.36
CA CYS A 140 -1.56 2.43 -8.53
C CYS A 140 -0.94 3.16 -9.75
N LEU A 141 -1.55 3.13 -10.93
CA LEU A 141 -1.02 3.91 -12.07
C LEU A 141 -0.86 5.41 -11.78
N ASN A 142 -1.90 6.07 -11.27
CA ASN A 142 -1.92 7.53 -11.06
C ASN A 142 -1.96 7.95 -9.57
N GLY A 143 -2.00 6.99 -8.65
CA GLY A 143 -2.14 7.26 -7.21
C GLY A 143 -3.49 7.85 -6.81
N GLY A 144 -4.55 7.58 -7.58
CA GLY A 144 -5.91 8.09 -7.37
C GLY A 144 -6.88 6.97 -7.00
N GLY A 145 -7.72 6.54 -7.94
CA GLY A 145 -8.88 5.65 -7.70
C GLY A 145 -8.63 4.44 -6.80
N ARG A 146 -7.72 3.54 -7.21
CA ARG A 146 -7.43 2.29 -6.46
C ARG A 146 -6.71 2.55 -5.15
N SER A 147 -5.68 3.40 -5.17
CA SER A 147 -4.93 3.79 -3.98
C SER A 147 -5.82 4.45 -2.94
N GLY A 148 -6.72 5.34 -3.37
CA GLY A 148 -7.71 5.97 -2.52
C GLY A 148 -8.70 4.96 -1.96
N THR A 149 -9.14 3.99 -2.75
CA THR A 149 -10.03 2.92 -2.29
C THR A 149 -9.37 2.07 -1.22
N PHE A 150 -8.11 1.66 -1.41
CA PHE A 150 -7.33 0.97 -0.39
C PHE A 150 -7.27 1.79 0.90
N CYS A 151 -6.84 3.06 0.81
CA CYS A 151 -6.75 3.93 1.98
C CYS A 151 -8.10 4.09 2.70
N ALA A 152 -9.20 4.24 1.96
CA ALA A 152 -10.53 4.41 2.53
C ALA A 152 -10.99 3.14 3.25
N ILE A 153 -10.79 1.96 2.65
CA ILE A 153 -11.19 0.69 3.25
C ILE A 153 -10.30 0.39 4.47
N SER A 154 -8.99 0.64 4.41
CA SER A 154 -8.11 0.52 5.59
C SER A 154 -8.57 1.41 6.75
N ILE A 155 -8.94 2.67 6.48
CA ILE A 155 -9.49 3.56 7.52
C ILE A 155 -10.80 3.02 8.09
N VAL A 156 -11.69 2.48 7.25
CA VAL A 156 -12.97 1.90 7.69
C VAL A 156 -12.76 0.63 8.51
N CYS A 157 -11.83 -0.25 8.12
CA CYS A 157 -11.44 -1.44 8.88
C CYS A 157 -10.91 -1.05 10.27
N GLU A 158 -10.05 -0.04 10.33
CA GLU A 158 -9.52 0.50 11.59
C GLU A 158 -10.63 1.13 12.45
N MET A 159 -11.57 1.87 11.85
CA MET A 159 -12.74 2.38 12.56
C MET A 159 -13.57 1.25 13.16
N LEU A 160 -13.86 0.20 12.40
CA LEU A 160 -14.64 -0.96 12.86
C LEU A 160 -14.00 -1.70 14.04
N GLN A 161 -12.68 -1.86 14.04
CA GLN A 161 -11.95 -2.51 15.12
C GLN A 161 -12.03 -1.70 16.44
N HIS A 162 -12.11 -0.36 16.36
CA HIS A 162 -12.01 0.52 17.53
C HIS A 162 -13.33 1.18 17.94
N GLN A 163 -14.28 1.33 17.03
CA GLN A 163 -15.57 1.95 17.22
C GLN A 163 -16.63 1.09 16.53
N ARG A 164 -17.71 0.77 17.24
CA ARG A 164 -18.88 0.09 16.65
C ARG A 164 -19.69 1.00 15.69
N ALA A 165 -19.07 2.07 15.19
CA ALA A 165 -19.67 3.08 14.31
C ALA A 165 -18.70 3.39 13.17
N ILE A 166 -19.24 3.53 11.96
CA ILE A 166 -18.45 3.83 10.76
C ILE A 166 -18.97 5.13 10.14
N ASP A 167 -18.06 6.06 9.87
CA ASP A 167 -18.34 7.23 9.04
C ASP A 167 -17.48 7.20 7.76
N ILE A 168 -18.03 6.52 6.76
CA ILE A 168 -17.44 6.38 5.42
C ILE A 168 -17.23 7.77 4.78
N PHE A 169 -18.21 8.66 4.93
CA PHE A 169 -18.17 9.96 4.29
C PHE A 169 -17.03 10.80 4.86
N HIS A 170 -16.87 10.75 6.17
CA HIS A 170 -15.74 11.38 6.86
C HIS A 170 -14.40 10.81 6.39
N ALA A 171 -14.25 9.48 6.32
CA ALA A 171 -13.02 8.84 5.86
C ALA A 171 -12.59 9.34 4.46
N VAL A 172 -13.53 9.39 3.52
CA VAL A 172 -13.27 9.80 2.13
C VAL A 172 -13.02 11.30 2.03
N LYS A 173 -13.79 12.10 2.77
CA LYS A 173 -13.58 13.55 2.85
C LYS A 173 -12.18 13.87 3.36
N THR A 174 -11.72 13.17 4.40
CA THR A 174 -10.36 13.31 4.93
C THR A 174 -9.30 12.97 3.87
N LEU A 175 -9.49 11.92 3.08
CA LEU A 175 -8.56 11.60 1.99
C LEU A 175 -8.53 12.67 0.89
N ARG A 176 -9.70 13.14 0.45
CA ARG A 176 -9.81 14.17 -0.61
C ARG A 176 -9.28 15.53 -0.19
N ASN A 177 -9.36 15.87 1.09
CA ASN A 177 -8.74 17.08 1.64
C ASN A 177 -7.20 17.03 1.59
N ASN A 178 -6.60 15.83 1.65
CA ASN A 178 -5.14 15.66 1.61
C ASN A 178 -4.59 15.49 0.17
N LYS A 179 -5.36 14.88 -0.74
CA LYS A 179 -4.98 14.72 -2.15
C LYS A 179 -6.22 14.75 -3.06
N PRO A 180 -6.26 15.63 -4.08
CA PRO A 180 -7.33 15.62 -5.08
C PRO A 180 -7.44 14.27 -5.80
N ASN A 181 -8.65 13.89 -6.22
CA ASN A 181 -8.95 12.63 -6.94
C ASN A 181 -8.71 11.34 -6.14
N MET A 182 -8.72 11.43 -4.81
CA MET A 182 -8.78 10.25 -3.96
C MET A 182 -10.19 9.64 -4.00
N VAL A 183 -10.25 8.36 -4.36
CA VAL A 183 -11.48 7.55 -4.54
C VAL A 183 -12.38 8.07 -5.67
N ASP A 184 -12.29 7.44 -6.84
CA ASP A 184 -13.02 7.89 -8.04
C ASP A 184 -14.51 7.50 -8.01
N LEU A 185 -14.88 6.30 -7.53
CA LEU A 185 -16.27 5.82 -7.55
C LEU A 185 -16.72 5.18 -6.22
N LEU A 186 -16.97 6.04 -5.23
CA LEU A 186 -17.27 5.66 -3.85
C LEU A 186 -18.53 4.77 -3.69
N VAL A 187 -19.59 5.07 -4.44
CA VAL A 187 -20.92 4.50 -4.23
C VAL A 187 -21.00 3.02 -4.63
N ARG A 188 -20.26 2.58 -5.65
CA ARG A 188 -20.31 1.18 -6.10
C ARG A 188 -19.40 0.27 -5.28
N THR A 189 -18.19 0.71 -4.96
CA THR A 189 -17.23 -0.12 -4.25
C THR A 189 -17.73 -0.46 -2.84
N LEU A 190 -18.28 0.51 -2.10
CA LEU A 190 -18.79 0.27 -0.75
C LEU A 190 -20.21 -0.32 -0.72
N GLY A 191 -21.06 -0.04 -1.71
CA GLY A 191 -22.33 -0.78 -1.88
C GLY A 191 -22.10 -2.29 -2.12
N VAL A 192 -20.95 -2.63 -2.72
CA VAL A 192 -20.49 -4.00 -2.92
C VAL A 192 -19.95 -4.59 -1.61
N TYR A 193 -19.16 -3.88 -0.81
CA TYR A 193 -18.82 -4.28 0.56
C TYR A 193 -19.95 -3.92 1.56
N LYS A 194 -21.13 -4.56 1.44
CA LYS A 194 -22.15 -4.54 2.50
C LYS A 194 -21.47 -4.73 3.85
N LEU A 195 -21.76 -3.83 4.80
CA LEU A 195 -21.19 -3.76 6.15
C LEU A 195 -21.17 -5.13 6.88
N GLU A 196 -22.17 -5.98 6.61
CA GLU A 196 -22.31 -7.34 7.13
C GLU A 196 -21.14 -8.29 6.77
N GLY A 197 -20.47 -8.06 5.63
CA GLY A 197 -19.35 -8.89 5.18
C GLY A 197 -18.00 -8.47 5.77
N ILE A 198 -17.85 -7.20 6.17
CA ILE A 198 -16.63 -6.72 6.83
C ILE A 198 -16.64 -7.11 8.31
N SER A 199 -17.81 -7.08 8.97
CA SER A 199 -17.95 -7.54 10.35
C SER A 199 -17.63 -9.02 10.51
N THR A 200 -18.14 -9.90 9.64
CA THR A 200 -17.88 -11.35 9.72
C THR A 200 -16.43 -11.73 9.46
N LEU A 201 -15.70 -10.96 8.66
CA LEU A 201 -14.29 -11.23 8.42
C LEU A 201 -13.42 -10.71 9.58
N PHE A 202 -13.69 -9.52 10.14
CA PHE A 202 -12.81 -8.83 11.10
C PHE A 202 -13.17 -9.00 12.58
N ILE A 203 -14.37 -9.50 12.90
CA ILE A 203 -14.86 -9.57 14.28
C ILE A 203 -14.83 -11.00 14.86
N ASP A 204 -14.78 -12.04 14.03
CA ASP A 204 -14.61 -13.41 14.53
C ASP A 204 -13.16 -13.92 14.32
N PRO A 205 -12.50 -14.44 15.38
CA PRO A 205 -11.10 -14.87 15.38
C PRO A 205 -10.83 -16.15 14.58
#